data_AF-A0A0S2M1Z6-F1
#
_entry.id   AF-A0A0S2M1Z6-F1
#
_cell.length_a   1.000
_cell.length_b   1.000
_cell.length_c   1.000
_cell.angle_alpha   90.00
_cell.angle_beta   90.00
_cell.angle_gamma   90.00
#
_symmetry.space_group_name_H-M   'P 1'
#
loop_
_entity.id
_entity.type
_entity.pdbx_description
1 polymer ?
#
loop_
_entity_poly.entity_id
_entity_poly.type
_entity_poly.pdbx_seq_one_letter_code
_entity_poly.pdbx_strand_id
1 'polypeptide(L)'
;MSDQSAGSIKGQTYIKMSIKITNDSTSNVDLSQVIVTLKFGPGSTVASPVYPDSTTSDFFGTVKPGGVQSGEYAFAIPAQPMASTLYVDIDGNHQPAVIQGKFPL
;
A
#
# COMPACT_ATOMS: atom_id res chain seq x y z
N MET A 1 9.36 -15.32 -21.26
CA MET A 1 9.67 -13.89 -21.21
C MET A 1 9.87 -13.54 -19.74
N SER A 2 11.08 -13.17 -19.35
CA SER A 2 11.42 -12.83 -17.98
C SER A 2 11.53 -11.31 -17.88
N ASP A 3 10.42 -10.66 -17.50
CA ASP A 3 10.45 -9.27 -17.04
C ASP A 3 11.11 -9.23 -15.67
N GLN A 4 12.44 -9.16 -15.66
CA GLN A 4 13.19 -8.67 -14.51
C GLN A 4 13.23 -7.15 -14.63
N SER A 5 12.21 -6.50 -14.10
CA SER A 5 12.31 -5.09 -13.75
C SER A 5 13.44 -4.92 -12.73
N ALA A 6 14.19 -3.82 -12.84
CA ALA A 6 15.28 -3.49 -11.95
C ALA A 6 14.77 -3.45 -10.49
N GLY A 7 15.05 -4.50 -9.72
CA GLY A 7 14.51 -4.70 -8.36
C GLY A 7 14.14 -6.15 -8.01
N SER A 8 14.14 -7.08 -8.97
CA SER A 8 13.81 -8.48 -8.69
C SER A 8 14.87 -9.15 -7.80
N ILE A 9 14.55 -9.38 -6.52
CA ILE A 9 15.31 -10.29 -5.66
C ILE A 9 14.80 -11.72 -5.95
N LYS A 10 15.72 -12.65 -6.20
CA LYS A 10 15.40 -14.07 -6.40
C LYS A 10 14.64 -14.61 -5.18
N GLY A 11 13.44 -15.16 -5.36
CA GLY A 11 12.59 -15.64 -4.26
C GLY A 11 11.57 -14.64 -3.71
N GLN A 12 11.29 -13.55 -4.43
CA GLN A 12 10.16 -12.65 -4.11
C GLN A 12 8.81 -13.22 -4.56
N THR A 13 7.80 -12.96 -3.75
CA THR A 13 6.38 -12.97 -4.12
C THR A 13 5.82 -11.56 -3.95
N TYR A 14 4.51 -11.39 -4.07
CA TYR A 14 3.82 -10.16 -3.69
C TYR A 14 2.66 -10.44 -2.74
N ILE A 15 2.35 -9.48 -1.90
CA ILE A 15 1.10 -9.43 -1.15
C ILE A 15 0.17 -8.39 -1.77
N LYS A 16 -1.10 -8.73 -1.95
CA LYS A 16 -2.16 -7.78 -2.30
C LYS A 16 -2.89 -7.29 -1.05
N MET A 17 -3.20 -6.00 -0.99
CA MET A 17 -3.93 -5.36 0.09
C MET A 17 -5.00 -4.44 -0.49
N SER A 18 -6.26 -4.73 -0.16
CA SER A 18 -7.36 -3.81 -0.36
C SER A 18 -7.38 -2.81 0.79
N ILE A 19 -7.31 -1.53 0.47
CA ILE A 19 -7.32 -0.44 1.45
C ILE A 19 -8.55 0.41 1.18
N LYS A 20 -9.33 0.68 2.22
CA LYS A 20 -10.54 1.50 2.16
C LYS A 20 -10.35 2.77 2.97
N ILE A 21 -10.60 3.92 2.35
CA ILE A 21 -10.64 5.23 3.01
C ILE A 21 -12.10 5.67 3.09
N THR A 22 -12.53 6.01 4.30
CA THR A 22 -13.80 6.70 4.56
C THR A 22 -13.48 8.14 4.93
N ASN A 23 -14.14 9.11 4.29
CA ASN A 23 -13.99 10.52 4.63
C ASN A 23 -15.07 10.95 5.62
N ASP A 24 -14.79 10.82 6.91
CA ASP A 24 -15.69 11.29 7.98
C ASP A 24 -15.48 12.77 8.34
N SER A 25 -14.68 13.49 7.55
CA SER A 25 -14.48 14.93 7.73
C SER A 25 -15.60 15.77 7.09
N THR A 26 -15.56 17.08 7.29
CA THR A 26 -16.47 18.04 6.66
C THR A 26 -15.96 18.59 5.33
N SER A 27 -14.77 18.16 4.87
CA SER A 27 -14.11 18.69 3.68
C SER A 27 -13.86 17.59 2.66
N ASN A 28 -13.70 17.97 1.39
CA ASN A 28 -13.25 17.03 0.35
C ASN A 28 -11.81 16.59 0.65
N VAL A 29 -11.52 15.31 0.45
CA VAL A 29 -10.17 14.74 0.58
C VAL A 29 -9.67 14.37 -0.81
N ASP A 30 -8.58 14.99 -1.24
CA ASP A 30 -7.87 14.64 -2.47
C ASP A 30 -7.03 13.38 -2.22
N LEU A 31 -7.38 12.29 -2.91
CA LEU A 31 -6.68 11.03 -2.76
C LEU A 31 -5.48 10.88 -3.69
N SER A 32 -5.23 11.82 -4.60
CA SER A 32 -4.06 11.76 -5.49
C SER A 32 -2.73 11.96 -4.75
N GLN A 33 -2.78 12.40 -3.49
CA GLN A 33 -1.63 12.63 -2.63
C GLN A 33 -1.38 11.48 -1.65
N VAL A 34 -2.24 10.45 -1.65
CA VAL A 34 -2.13 9.35 -0.70
C VAL A 34 -0.89 8.53 -1.00
N ILE A 35 -0.04 8.34 0.01
CA ILE A 35 1.15 7.49 -0.06
C ILE A 35 0.93 6.27 0.82
N VAL A 36 0.93 5.11 0.17
CA VAL A 36 0.86 3.81 0.87
C VAL A 36 2.25 3.19 0.89
N THR A 37 2.80 2.99 2.08
CA THR A 37 4.14 2.42 2.28
C THR A 37 4.05 1.15 3.11
N LEU A 38 4.53 0.04 2.57
CA LEU A 38 4.74 -1.19 3.34
C LEU A 38 6.22 -1.31 3.74
N LYS A 39 6.48 -1.56 5.02
CA LYS A 39 7.79 -1.97 5.53
C LYS A 39 7.73 -3.38 6.09
N PHE A 40 8.80 -4.16 5.95
CA PHE A 40 8.88 -5.53 6.48
C PHE A 40 10.23 -5.88 7.10
N GLY A 41 10.20 -6.88 7.96
CA GLY A 41 11.36 -7.47 8.60
C GLY A 41 11.99 -6.61 9.70
N PRO A 42 12.98 -7.17 10.42
CA PRO A 42 13.63 -6.50 11.55
C PRO A 42 14.34 -5.20 11.16
N GLY A 43 14.80 -5.09 9.89
CA GLY A 43 15.41 -3.89 9.35
C GLY A 43 14.41 -2.81 8.89
N SER A 44 13.11 -3.04 9.01
CA SER A 44 12.06 -2.14 8.47
C SER A 44 12.28 -1.78 6.99
N THR A 45 12.65 -2.77 6.18
CA THR A 45 12.91 -2.61 4.75
C THR A 45 11.63 -2.15 4.05
N VAL A 46 11.73 -1.07 3.25
CA VAL A 46 10.62 -0.60 2.42
C VAL A 46 10.38 -1.60 1.29
N ALA A 47 9.14 -2.07 1.14
CA ALA A 47 8.73 -2.93 0.05
C ALA A 47 8.49 -2.10 -1.22
N SER A 48 8.93 -2.62 -2.36
CA SER A 48 8.64 -2.01 -3.65
C SER A 48 7.17 -2.27 -4.02
N PRO A 49 6.40 -1.25 -4.44
CA PRO A 49 5.09 -1.48 -5.04
C PRO A 49 5.25 -2.23 -6.37
N VAL A 50 4.29 -3.09 -6.69
CA VAL A 50 4.22 -3.85 -7.93
C VAL A 50 2.78 -3.87 -8.47
N TYR A 51 2.62 -4.01 -9.79
CA TYR A 51 1.31 -4.07 -10.45
C TYR A 51 1.21 -5.39 -11.21
N PRO A 52 0.94 -6.52 -10.51
CA PRO A 52 0.95 -7.84 -11.13
C PRO A 52 -0.19 -8.04 -12.14
N ASP A 53 -1.28 -7.27 -12.04
CA ASP A 53 -2.41 -7.32 -12.97
C ASP A 53 -3.22 -6.01 -12.95
N SER A 54 -4.29 -5.96 -13.75
CA SER A 54 -5.16 -4.79 -13.88
C SER A 54 -6.06 -4.51 -12.67
N THR A 55 -6.07 -5.39 -11.66
CA THR A 55 -6.86 -5.17 -10.44
C THR A 55 -6.13 -4.32 -9.41
N THR A 56 -4.79 -4.31 -9.46
CA THR A 56 -3.99 -3.38 -8.66
C THR A 56 -4.14 -1.95 -9.17
N SER A 57 -4.54 -1.05 -8.28
CA SER A 57 -4.72 0.38 -8.57
C SER A 57 -4.49 1.22 -7.33
N ASP A 58 -3.75 2.31 -7.52
CA ASP A 58 -3.55 3.30 -6.47
C ASP A 58 -4.84 4.10 -6.24
N PHE A 59 -4.85 4.89 -5.17
CA PHE A 59 -5.92 5.85 -4.98
C PHE A 59 -5.83 6.98 -6.01
N PHE A 60 -6.98 7.54 -6.37
CA PHE A 60 -7.08 8.65 -7.31
C PHE A 60 -8.33 9.49 -7.04
N GLY A 61 -8.35 10.73 -7.53
CA GLY A 61 -9.52 11.59 -7.46
C GLY A 61 -9.79 12.13 -6.06
N THR A 62 -11.06 12.34 -5.73
CA THR A 62 -11.47 13.05 -4.51
C THR A 62 -12.64 12.36 -3.85
N VAL A 63 -12.57 12.17 -2.53
CA VAL A 63 -13.67 11.65 -1.72
C VAL A 63 -14.36 12.81 -1.01
N LYS A 64 -15.65 12.99 -1.27
CA LYS A 64 -16.51 13.97 -0.60
C LYS A 64 -16.77 13.58 0.87
N PRO A 65 -17.20 14.51 1.74
CA PRO A 65 -17.68 14.19 3.09
C PRO A 65 -18.69 13.03 3.11
N GLY A 66 -18.52 12.09 4.02
CA GLY A 66 -19.29 10.84 4.15
C GLY A 66 -19.01 9.80 3.05
N GLY A 67 -18.14 10.12 2.10
CA GLY A 67 -17.78 9.26 0.98
C GLY A 67 -16.78 8.18 1.36
N VAL A 68 -16.64 7.22 0.45
CA VAL A 68 -15.76 6.06 0.61
C VAL A 68 -15.07 5.78 -0.72
N GLN A 69 -13.79 5.40 -0.67
CA GLN A 69 -13.09 4.87 -1.83
C GLN A 69 -12.11 3.77 -1.43
N SER A 70 -11.88 2.82 -2.34
CA SER A 70 -10.91 1.75 -2.18
C SER A 70 -9.76 1.88 -3.18
N GLY A 71 -8.59 1.38 -2.77
CA GLY A 71 -7.43 1.15 -3.62
C GLY A 71 -6.90 -0.26 -3.39
N GLU A 72 -6.32 -0.86 -4.42
CA GLU A 72 -5.81 -2.23 -4.41
C GLU A 72 -4.31 -2.20 -4.64
N TYR A 73 -3.53 -2.38 -3.58
CA TYR A 73 -2.07 -2.27 -3.64
C TYR A 73 -1.42 -3.64 -3.67
N ALA A 74 -0.29 -3.78 -4.35
CA ALA A 74 0.57 -4.93 -4.17
C ALA A 74 2.02 -4.51 -3.90
N PHE A 75 2.70 -5.29 -3.06
CA PHE A 75 4.07 -5.03 -2.66
C PHE A 75 4.92 -6.29 -2.77
N ALA A 76 6.10 -6.15 -3.35
CA ALA A 76 7.08 -7.21 -3.43
C ALA A 76 7.66 -7.50 -2.03
N ILE A 77 7.58 -8.76 -1.60
CA ILE A 77 8.06 -9.23 -0.31
C ILE A 77 8.79 -10.58 -0.46
N PRO A 78 9.68 -10.94 0.49
CA PRO A 78 10.25 -12.27 0.53
C PRO A 78 9.15 -13.34 0.62
N ALA A 79 9.34 -14.49 -0.01
CA ALA A 79 8.47 -15.65 0.13
C ALA A 79 8.63 -16.36 1.50
N GLN A 80 8.50 -15.60 2.60
CA GLN A 80 8.35 -16.10 3.98
C GLN A 80 7.54 -15.09 4.82
N PRO A 81 6.75 -15.52 5.81
CA PRO A 81 6.01 -14.61 6.68
C PRO A 81 6.94 -13.68 7.48
N MET A 82 6.77 -12.38 7.33
CA MET A 82 7.58 -11.35 8.01
C MET A 82 6.69 -10.42 8.84
N ALA A 83 7.23 -9.91 9.94
CA ALA A 83 6.62 -8.78 10.64
C ALA A 83 6.65 -7.56 9.71
N SER A 84 5.54 -6.85 9.62
CA SER A 84 5.34 -5.78 8.65
C SER A 84 4.54 -4.64 9.25
N THR A 85 4.72 -3.46 8.68
CA THR A 85 3.97 -2.25 9.03
C THR A 85 3.56 -1.54 7.76
N LEU A 86 2.26 -1.35 7.59
CA LEU A 86 1.66 -0.54 6.55
C LEU A 86 1.43 0.87 7.10
N TYR A 87 1.91 1.86 6.37
CA TYR A 87 1.65 3.27 6.59
C TYR A 87 0.75 3.76 5.47
N VAL A 88 -0.33 4.46 5.82
CA VAL A 88 -1.19 5.16 4.88
C VAL A 88 -1.15 6.63 5.26
N ASP A 89 -0.37 7.41 4.52
CA ASP A 89 -0.30 8.86 4.64
C ASP A 89 -1.27 9.46 3.63
N ILE A 90 -2.20 10.29 4.10
CA ILE A 90 -3.28 10.83 3.26
C ILE A 90 -2.86 12.12 2.56
N ASP A 91 -2.07 12.96 3.23
CA ASP A 91 -1.83 14.34 2.80
C ASP A 91 -0.47 14.91 3.21
N GLY A 92 0.38 14.13 3.88
CA GLY A 92 1.69 14.57 4.38
C GLY A 92 1.64 15.60 5.51
N ASN A 93 0.45 16.03 5.95
CA ASN A 93 0.25 17.02 7.01
C ASN A 93 -0.21 16.38 8.32
N HIS A 94 -0.94 15.28 8.23
CA HIS A 94 -1.40 14.51 9.37
C HIS A 94 -0.52 13.29 9.64
N GLN A 95 -0.64 12.74 10.86
CA GLN A 95 0.03 11.48 11.17
C GLN A 95 -0.56 10.35 10.31
N PRO A 96 0.28 9.51 9.68
CA PRO A 96 -0.21 8.41 8.86
C PRO A 96 -0.95 7.38 9.73
N ALA A 97 -1.93 6.71 9.14
CA ALA A 97 -2.48 5.52 9.75
C ALA A 97 -1.43 4.40 9.73
N VAL A 98 -1.27 3.70 10.86
CA VAL A 98 -0.25 2.66 11.04
C VAL A 98 -0.94 1.33 11.34
N ILE A 99 -0.72 0.34 10.47
CA ILE A 99 -1.22 -1.03 10.65
C ILE A 99 -0.04 -1.98 10.76
N GLN A 100 0.11 -2.63 11.91
CA GLN A 100 1.15 -3.61 12.16
C GLN A 100 0.58 -5.02 12.09
N GLY A 101 1.35 -5.95 11.53
CA GLY A 101 0.93 -7.34 11.45
C GLY A 101 2.06 -8.26 11.00
N LYS A 102 1.75 -9.55 10.97
CA LYS A 102 2.59 -10.54 10.29
C LYS A 102 1.81 -11.01 9.07
N PHE A 103 2.16 -10.48 7.91
CA PHE A 103 1.40 -10.78 6.71
C PHE A 103 1.81 -12.16 6.17
N PRO A 104 0.83 -13.04 5.84
CA PRO A 104 1.11 -14.33 5.23
C PRO A 104 1.61 -14.15 3.79
N LEU A 105 2.19 -15.23 3.25
CA LEU A 105 2.38 -15.40 1.81
C LEU A 105 1.18 -16.10 1.20
#